data_AF-A0A0F9MVY6-F1
#
_entry.id   AF-A0A0F9MVY6-F1
#
_cell.length_a   1.000
_cell.length_b   1.000
_cell.length_c   1.000
_cell.angle_alpha   90.00
_cell.angle_beta   90.00
_cell.angle_gamma   90.00
#
_symmetry.space_group_name_H-M   'P 1'
#
loop_
_entity.id
_entity.type
_entity.pdbx_description
1 polymer ?
#
loop_
_entity_poly.entity_id
_entity_poly.type
_entity_poly.pdbx_seq_one_letter_code
_entity_poly.pdbx_strand_id
1 'polypeptide(L)'
;MPNQYTNGTAGLTTPERFFHYVEFTDTCWLWTGGLTRGYGSFWAGGRMVPAHRWAYEFCVGPIADGLEPDHLCDNPPCVLPDHLEPVTHRVNMLRGKRNVVAKCARVTQCPQGHPYDEENTFIQASTGGRKCRTCRQEANRRALR
;
A
#
# COMPACT_ATOMS: atom_id res chain seq x y z
N MET A 1 18.57 13.63 -32.97
CA MET A 1 18.70 14.07 -31.57
C MET A 1 19.08 12.85 -30.73
N PRO A 2 20.34 12.69 -30.29
CA PRO A 2 20.72 11.56 -29.45
C PRO A 2 20.05 11.66 -28.07
N ASN A 3 19.52 10.53 -27.60
CA ASN A 3 18.77 10.38 -26.36
C ASN A 3 19.70 10.60 -25.14
N GLN A 4 19.40 11.61 -24.32
CA GLN A 4 20.27 12.17 -23.27
C GLN A 4 20.43 11.26 -22.03
N TYR A 5 19.81 10.08 -22.03
CA TYR A 5 19.62 9.26 -20.82
C TYR A 5 20.50 8.00 -20.73
N THR A 6 21.54 7.84 -21.56
CA THR A 6 22.20 6.52 -21.71
C THR A 6 23.67 6.40 -21.28
N ASN A 7 24.26 7.34 -20.52
CA ASN A 7 25.66 7.22 -20.09
C ASN A 7 25.95 7.69 -18.65
N GLY A 8 25.15 7.29 -17.65
CA GLY A 8 25.34 7.72 -16.25
C GLY A 8 25.87 6.67 -15.26
N THR A 9 25.72 5.38 -15.56
CA THR A 9 25.90 4.31 -14.55
C THR A 9 26.75 3.12 -15.01
N ALA A 10 27.36 3.21 -16.20
CA ALA A 10 28.23 2.17 -16.71
C ALA A 10 29.47 1.99 -15.80
N GLY A 11 29.75 0.75 -15.38
CA GLY A 11 30.87 0.44 -14.48
C GLY A 11 30.57 0.56 -12.98
N LEU A 12 29.42 1.11 -12.60
CA LEU A 12 29.00 1.15 -11.20
C LEU A 12 28.49 -0.21 -10.73
N THR A 13 28.80 -0.55 -9.47
CA THR A 13 28.20 -1.67 -8.75
C THR A 13 26.69 -1.45 -8.58
N THR A 14 25.93 -2.51 -8.26
CA THR A 14 24.48 -2.39 -8.06
C THR A 14 24.11 -1.35 -6.98
N PRO A 15 24.76 -1.30 -5.80
CA PRO A 15 24.47 -0.26 -4.81
C PRO A 15 24.79 1.16 -5.28
N GLU A 16 25.94 1.37 -5.95
CA GLU A 16 26.29 2.70 -6.50
C GLU A 16 25.26 3.16 -7.54
N ARG A 17 24.80 2.25 -8.41
CA ARG A 17 23.70 2.53 -9.33
C ARG A 17 22.40 2.87 -8.63
N PHE A 18 22.11 2.23 -7.51
CA PHE A 18 20.90 2.52 -6.74
C PHE A 18 20.96 3.93 -6.17
N PHE A 19 22.01 4.25 -5.41
CA PHE A 19 22.16 5.54 -4.75
C PHE A 19 22.36 6.70 -5.73
N HIS A 20 22.82 6.44 -6.96
CA HIS A 20 22.79 7.43 -8.04
C HIS A 20 21.39 7.99 -8.33
N TYR A 21 20.34 7.18 -8.13
CA TYR A 21 18.94 7.57 -8.33
C TYR A 21 18.22 7.96 -7.03
N VAL A 22 18.96 8.26 -5.96
CA VAL A 22 18.39 8.68 -4.69
C VAL A 22 18.69 10.15 -4.44
N GLU A 23 17.64 10.95 -4.35
CA GLU A 23 17.71 12.30 -3.81
C GLU A 23 17.45 12.25 -2.30
N PHE A 24 18.45 12.64 -1.52
CA PHE A 24 18.35 12.69 -0.07
C PHE A 24 17.73 14.01 0.37
N THR A 25 16.59 13.92 1.06
CA THR A 25 15.95 15.06 1.72
C THR A 25 15.98 14.86 3.24
N ASP A 26 15.62 15.89 4.00
CA ASP A 26 15.57 15.83 5.47
C ASP A 26 14.60 14.78 6.02
N THR A 27 13.63 14.33 5.21
CA THR A 27 12.58 13.40 5.66
C THR A 27 12.52 12.12 4.85
N CYS A 28 12.80 12.16 3.55
CA CYS A 28 12.65 11.02 2.66
C CYS A 28 13.87 10.87 1.76
N TRP A 29 14.19 9.63 1.41
CA TRP A 29 15.07 9.34 0.28
C TRP A 29 14.19 9.14 -0.95
N LEU A 30 14.18 10.13 -1.85
CA LEU A 30 13.29 10.15 -2.99
C LEU A 30 13.93 9.43 -4.18
N TRP A 31 13.22 8.45 -4.74
CA TRP A 31 13.64 7.78 -5.96
C TRP A 31 13.44 8.69 -7.18
N THR A 32 14.52 8.95 -7.92
CA THR A 32 14.51 9.79 -9.13
C THR A 32 14.55 8.97 -10.42
N GLY A 33 14.60 7.63 -10.31
CA GLY A 33 14.53 6.71 -11.43
C GLY A 33 13.10 6.41 -11.92
N GLY A 34 12.95 5.36 -12.74
CA GLY A 34 11.66 4.96 -13.29
C GLY A 34 10.64 4.58 -12.22
N LEU A 35 9.36 4.95 -12.44
CA LEU A 35 8.24 4.63 -11.55
C LEU A 35 7.26 3.65 -12.20
N THR A 36 6.62 2.81 -11.39
CA THR A 36 5.51 1.94 -11.81
C THR A 36 4.39 2.06 -10.78
N ARG A 37 3.22 2.55 -11.22
CA ARG A 37 2.06 2.83 -10.33
C ARG A 37 2.41 3.72 -9.12
N GLY A 38 3.38 4.62 -9.29
CA GLY A 38 3.86 5.54 -8.25
C GLY A 38 5.07 5.03 -7.45
N TYR A 39 5.39 3.74 -7.50
CA TYR A 39 6.52 3.16 -6.78
C TYR A 39 7.80 3.18 -7.63
N GLY A 40 8.95 3.41 -7.00
CA GLY A 40 10.25 3.28 -7.67
C GLY A 40 10.50 1.87 -8.19
N SER A 41 11.10 1.78 -9.36
CA SER A 41 11.47 0.53 -10.04
C SER A 41 12.96 0.54 -10.35
N PHE A 42 13.68 -0.51 -9.94
CA PHE A 42 15.13 -0.62 -10.04
C PHE A 42 15.56 -1.92 -10.71
N TRP A 43 16.52 -1.86 -11.64
CA TRP A 43 17.11 -3.05 -12.26
C TRP A 43 18.29 -3.56 -11.43
N ALA A 44 18.12 -4.74 -10.82
CA ALA A 44 19.12 -5.41 -9.99
C ALA A 44 19.12 -6.92 -10.23
N GLY A 45 20.30 -7.54 -10.32
CA GLY A 45 20.42 -9.00 -10.44
C GLY A 45 19.70 -9.59 -11.66
N GLY A 46 19.65 -8.87 -12.78
CA GLY A 46 19.03 -9.34 -14.03
C GLY A 46 17.50 -9.21 -14.08
N ARG A 47 16.85 -8.51 -13.13
CA ARG A 47 15.41 -8.27 -13.14
C ARG A 47 15.04 -6.88 -12.63
N MET A 48 13.84 -6.42 -12.97
CA MET A 48 13.22 -5.24 -12.33
C MET A 48 12.66 -5.63 -10.96
N VAL A 49 12.98 -4.85 -9.94
CA VAL A 49 12.47 -4.97 -8.56
C VAL A 49 11.93 -3.63 -8.06
N PRO A 50 11.02 -3.60 -7.07
CA PRO A 50 10.63 -2.36 -6.42
C PRO A 50 11.84 -1.73 -5.70
N ALA A 51 12.09 -0.44 -5.95
CA ALA A 51 13.27 0.27 -5.43
C ALA A 51 13.27 0.33 -3.89
N HIS A 52 12.12 0.63 -3.28
CA HIS A 52 11.98 0.68 -1.82
C HIS A 52 12.24 -0.69 -1.18
N ARG A 53 11.81 -1.79 -1.82
CA ARG A 53 12.07 -3.15 -1.35
C ARG A 53 13.56 -3.48 -1.42
N TRP A 54 14.21 -3.13 -2.53
CA TRP A 54 15.65 -3.33 -2.68
C TRP A 54 16.43 -2.55 -1.62
N ALA A 55 16.08 -1.29 -1.37
CA ALA A 55 16.72 -0.47 -0.32
C ALA A 55 16.58 -1.10 1.07
N TYR A 56 15.38 -1.57 1.42
CA TYR A 56 15.14 -2.24 2.69
C TYR A 56 16.00 -3.50 2.83
N GLU A 57 15.96 -4.39 1.82
CA GLU A 57 16.72 -5.64 1.85
C GLU A 57 18.24 -5.40 1.90
N PHE A 58 18.73 -4.34 1.26
CA PHE A 58 20.13 -3.97 1.25
C PHE A 58 20.60 -3.35 2.58
N CYS A 59 19.82 -2.45 3.17
CA CYS A 59 20.21 -1.70 4.38
C CYS A 59 19.85 -2.40 5.70
N VAL A 60 18.76 -3.17 5.72
CA VAL A 60 18.21 -3.78 6.94
C VAL A 60 18.37 -5.29 6.90
N GLY A 61 18.03 -5.91 5.77
CA GLY A 61 18.11 -7.35 5.58
C GLY A 61 16.85 -7.95 4.98
N PRO A 62 16.82 -9.28 4.80
CA PRO A 62 15.76 -9.96 4.06
C PRO A 62 14.38 -9.74 4.69
N ILE A 63 13.39 -9.46 3.85
CA ILE A 63 11.99 -9.41 4.25
C ILE A 63 11.45 -10.84 4.29
N ALA A 64 10.88 -11.24 5.43
CA ALA A 64 10.31 -12.57 5.61
C ALA A 64 9.18 -12.86 4.59
N ASP A 65 9.03 -14.13 4.24
CA ASP A 65 8.01 -14.58 3.30
C ASP A 65 6.60 -14.18 3.75
N GLY A 66 5.80 -13.70 2.79
CA GLY A 66 4.44 -13.22 3.06
C GLY A 66 4.34 -11.79 3.59
N LEU A 67 5.47 -11.10 3.80
CA LEU A 67 5.49 -9.69 4.18
C LEU A 67 5.78 -8.78 2.97
N GLU A 68 5.18 -7.59 3.03
CA GLU A 68 5.29 -6.51 2.05
C GLU A 68 5.74 -5.24 2.77
N PRO A 69 6.71 -4.49 2.25
CA PRO A 69 7.04 -3.17 2.78
C PRO A 69 5.87 -2.20 2.61
N ASP A 70 5.37 -1.65 3.71
CA ASP A 70 4.35 -0.60 3.75
C ASP A 70 5.00 0.75 4.08
N HIS A 71 4.64 1.79 3.33
CA HIS A 71 5.17 3.14 3.51
C HIS A 71 4.49 3.84 4.69
N LEU A 72 5.23 4.04 5.77
CA LEU A 72 4.76 4.82 6.93
C LEU A 72 4.56 6.31 6.60
N CYS A 73 5.27 6.81 5.59
CA CYS A 73 5.24 8.19 5.13
C CYS A 73 4.16 8.49 4.07
N ASP A 74 3.41 7.48 3.59
CA ASP A 74 2.44 7.60 2.49
C ASP A 74 3.00 8.28 1.21
N ASN A 75 4.31 8.11 0.97
CA ASN A 75 5.04 8.68 -0.16
C ASN A 75 5.69 7.56 -1.00
N PRO A 76 5.00 7.01 -2.02
CA PRO A 76 5.45 5.82 -2.76
C PRO A 76 6.84 5.89 -3.43
N PRO A 77 7.34 7.06 -3.89
CA PRO A 77 8.73 7.21 -4.34
C PRO A 77 9.80 7.12 -3.23
N CYS A 78 9.42 7.12 -1.94
CA CYS A 78 10.38 7.03 -0.84
C CYS A 78 11.05 5.64 -0.80
N VAL A 79 12.37 5.62 -0.63
CA VAL A 79 13.20 4.40 -0.48
C VAL A 79 13.97 4.37 0.84
N LEU A 80 13.69 5.29 1.76
CA LEU A 80 14.31 5.31 3.09
C LEU A 80 13.85 4.08 3.88
N PRO A 81 14.75 3.18 4.34
CA PRO A 81 14.35 1.95 5.02
C PRO A 81 13.54 2.18 6.30
N ASP A 82 13.86 3.22 7.08
CA ASP A 82 13.14 3.58 8.31
C ASP A 82 11.69 4.03 8.07
N HIS A 83 11.34 4.36 6.82
CA HIS A 83 9.97 4.68 6.40
C HIS A 83 9.18 3.46 5.90
N LEU A 84 9.76 2.26 5.99
CA LEU A 84 9.16 1.02 5.53
C LEU A 84 8.96 0.05 6.69
N GLU A 85 7.74 -0.46 6.81
CA GLU A 85 7.42 -1.53 7.76
C GLU A 85 7.02 -2.78 6.99
N PRO A 86 7.73 -3.91 7.13
CA PRO A 86 7.26 -5.19 6.60
C PRO A 86 5.99 -5.63 7.31
N VAL A 87 4.89 -5.67 6.57
CA VAL A 87 3.57 -6.06 7.09
C VAL A 87 2.93 -7.13 6.23
N THR A 88 1.93 -7.82 6.76
CA THR A 88 1.15 -8.77 5.94
C THR A 88 0.38 -8.01 4.85
N HIS A 89 0.11 -8.69 3.73
CA HIS A 89 -0.73 -8.15 2.65
C HIS A 89 -2.07 -7.57 3.15
N ARG A 90 -2.71 -8.25 4.12
CA ARG A 90 -3.96 -7.78 4.74
C ARG A 90 -3.78 -6.42 5.43
N VAL A 91 -2.70 -6.24 6.19
CA VAL A 91 -2.41 -4.99 6.89
C VAL A 91 -2.15 -3.87 5.88
N ASN A 92 -1.29 -4.11 4.88
CA ASN A 92 -1.02 -3.16 3.79
C ASN A 92 -2.33 -2.70 3.11
N MET A 93 -3.18 -3.65 2.70
CA MET A 93 -4.47 -3.34 2.11
C MET A 93 -5.39 -2.52 3.01
N LEU A 94 -5.46 -2.84 4.31
CA LEU A 94 -6.31 -2.15 5.28
C LEU A 94 -5.80 -0.75 5.63
N ARG A 95 -4.48 -0.52 5.56
CA ARG A 95 -3.87 0.80 5.75
C ARG A 95 -4.10 1.70 4.54
N GLY A 96 -4.08 1.13 3.32
CA GLY A 96 -4.31 1.84 2.06
C GLY A 96 -5.52 2.79 2.07
N LYS A 97 -5.28 4.07 1.79
CA LYS A 97 -6.32 5.13 1.84
C LYS A 97 -7.33 5.03 0.70
N ARG A 98 -6.91 4.53 -0.47
CA ARG A 98 -7.76 4.42 -1.68
C ARG A 98 -8.41 3.04 -1.85
N ASN A 99 -8.17 2.11 -0.90
CA ASN A 99 -8.71 0.76 -0.99
C ASN A 99 -10.17 0.72 -0.51
N VAL A 100 -11.07 0.22 -1.36
CA VAL A 100 -12.52 0.12 -1.04
C VAL A 100 -12.78 -0.78 0.16
N VAL A 101 -12.02 -1.88 0.30
CA VAL A 101 -12.12 -2.78 1.46
C VAL A 101 -11.73 -2.05 2.74
N ALA A 102 -10.63 -1.30 2.72
CA ALA A 102 -10.21 -0.48 3.86
C ALA A 102 -11.23 0.59 4.21
N LYS A 103 -11.76 1.30 3.20
CA LYS A 103 -12.83 2.29 3.39
C LYS A 103 -14.05 1.65 4.06
N CYS A 104 -14.53 0.54 3.50
CA CYS A 104 -15.67 -0.20 4.04
C CYS A 104 -15.40 -0.75 5.43
N ALA A 105 -14.17 -1.17 5.75
CA ALA A 105 -13.80 -1.64 7.09
C ALA A 105 -13.85 -0.52 8.14
N ARG A 106 -13.50 0.72 7.76
CA ARG A 106 -13.56 1.91 8.62
C ARG A 106 -14.98 2.45 8.82
N VAL A 107 -15.95 2.05 8.01
CA VAL A 107 -17.35 2.48 8.16
C VAL A 107 -17.94 1.86 9.45
N THR A 108 -18.34 2.70 10.39
CA THR A 108 -18.92 2.28 11.69
C THR A 108 -20.44 2.38 11.73
N GLN A 109 -21.08 2.93 10.70
CA GLN A 109 -22.53 3.13 10.63
C GLN A 109 -23.06 2.76 9.25
N CYS A 110 -24.30 2.28 9.19
CA CYS A 110 -24.97 2.05 7.91
C CYS A 110 -25.36 3.38 7.24
N PRO A 111 -25.78 3.37 5.96
CA PRO A 111 -26.22 4.59 5.26
C PRO A 111 -27.43 5.32 5.87
N GLN A 112 -28.12 4.73 6.86
CA GLN A 112 -29.21 5.36 7.62
C GLN A 112 -28.75 5.86 9.00
N GLY A 113 -27.45 5.76 9.32
CA GLY A 113 -26.88 6.22 10.58
C GLY A 113 -26.90 5.20 11.73
N HIS A 114 -27.49 4.01 11.54
CA HIS A 114 -27.49 2.97 12.58
C HIS A 114 -26.09 2.38 12.78
N PRO A 115 -25.69 2.06 14.03
CA PRO A 115 -24.35 1.55 14.33
C PRO A 115 -24.12 0.17 13.70
N TYR A 116 -22.88 -0.07 13.28
CA TYR A 116 -22.38 -1.41 12.97
C TYR A 116 -21.64 -1.99 14.19
N ASP A 117 -22.41 -2.48 15.17
CA ASP A 117 -21.95 -3.21 16.36
C ASP A 117 -22.42 -4.68 16.31
N GLU A 118 -22.15 -5.46 17.36
CA GLU A 118 -22.54 -6.88 17.44
C GLU A 118 -24.06 -7.06 17.38
N GLU A 119 -24.81 -6.21 18.09
CA GLU A 119 -26.27 -6.28 18.21
C GLU A 119 -26.98 -5.90 16.91
N ASN A 120 -26.46 -4.95 16.14
CA ASN A 120 -27.12 -4.40 14.96
C ASN A 120 -26.47 -4.81 13.62
N THR A 121 -25.29 -5.45 13.62
CA THR A 121 -24.63 -5.98 12.42
C THR A 121 -24.79 -7.48 12.23
N PHE A 122 -25.32 -7.90 11.09
CA PHE A 122 -25.20 -9.29 10.63
C PHE A 122 -24.40 -9.38 9.33
N ILE A 123 -23.69 -10.49 9.15
CA ILE A 123 -22.98 -10.79 7.91
C ILE A 123 -23.91 -11.59 7.01
N GLN A 124 -24.13 -11.09 5.79
CA GLN A 124 -24.93 -11.80 4.80
C GLN A 124 -24.12 -12.97 4.24
N ALA A 125 -24.60 -14.20 4.43
CA ALA A 125 -23.89 -15.41 4.00
C ALA A 125 -23.59 -15.45 2.49
N SER A 126 -24.47 -14.88 1.66
CA SER A 126 -24.30 -14.90 0.19
C SER A 126 -23.21 -13.96 -0.34
N THR A 127 -22.90 -12.88 0.38
CA THR A 127 -21.97 -11.83 -0.10
C THR A 127 -20.82 -11.56 0.85
N GLY A 128 -20.88 -12.06 2.09
CA GLY A 128 -19.98 -11.66 3.18
C GLY A 128 -20.15 -10.20 3.63
N GLY A 129 -21.12 -9.47 3.07
CA GLY A 129 -21.33 -8.05 3.37
C GLY A 129 -22.04 -7.83 4.71
N ARG A 130 -21.66 -6.75 5.41
CA ARG A 130 -22.37 -6.28 6.60
C ARG A 130 -23.75 -5.73 6.23
N LYS A 131 -24.77 -6.13 6.97
CA LYS A 131 -26.15 -5.63 6.87
C LYS A 131 -26.63 -5.15 8.24
N CYS A 132 -27.48 -4.13 8.22
CA CYS A 132 -28.04 -3.51 9.42
C CYS A 132 -29.36 -4.18 9.81
N ARG A 133 -29.46 -4.67 11.04
CA ARG A 133 -30.67 -5.32 11.56
C ARG A 133 -31.82 -4.32 11.70
N THR A 134 -31.57 -3.11 12.20
CA THR A 134 -32.58 -2.04 12.31
C THR A 134 -33.18 -1.70 10.95
N CYS A 135 -32.36 -1.44 9.92
CA CYS A 135 -32.88 -1.16 8.57
C CYS A 135 -33.74 -2.31 8.02
N ARG A 136 -33.39 -3.57 8.32
CA ARG A 136 -34.19 -4.73 7.91
C ARG A 136 -35.55 -4.75 8.61
N GLN A 137 -35.59 -4.47 9.92
CA GLN A 137 -36.84 -4.41 10.67
C GLN A 137 -37.74 -3.27 10.19
N GLU A 138 -37.17 -2.09 9.92
CA GLU A 138 -37.89 -0.94 9.38
C GLU A 138 -38.49 -1.24 8.00
N ALA A 139 -37.71 -1.85 7.10
CA ALA A 139 -38.18 -2.24 5.78
C ALA A 139 -39.35 -3.26 5.89
N ASN A 140 -39.22 -4.25 6.77
CA ASN A 140 -40.30 -5.23 7.02
C ASN A 140 -41.57 -4.55 7.55
N ARG A 141 -41.45 -3.60 8.49
CA ARG A 141 -42.59 -2.84 9.03
C ARG A 141 -43.30 -2.01 7.95
N ARG A 142 -42.55 -1.46 6.98
CA ARG A 142 -43.12 -0.71 5.84
C ARG A 142 -43.87 -1.61 4.87
N ALA A 143 -43.39 -2.84 4.64
CA ALA A 143 -44.02 -3.79 3.72
C ALA A 143 -45.33 -4.42 4.26
N LEU A 144 -45.57 -4.33 5.57
CA LEU A 144 -46.78 -4.83 6.23
C LEU A 144 -47.88 -3.77 6.39
N ARG A 145 -47.65 -2.55 5.87
CA ARG A 145 -48.63 -1.45 5.82
C ARG A 145 -49.14 -1.31 4.40
#